data_AF-I0XC64-F1
#
_entry.id   AF-I0XC64-F1
#
_cell.length_a   1.000
_cell.length_b   1.000
_cell.length_c   1.000
_cell.angle_alpha   90.00
_cell.angle_beta   90.00
_cell.angle_gamma   90.00
#
_symmetry.space_group_name_H-M   'P 1'
#
loop_
_entity.id
_entity.type
_entity.pdbx_description
1 polymer ?
#
loop_
_entity_poly.entity_id
_entity_poly.type
_entity_poly.pdbx_seq_one_letter_code
_entity_poly.pdbx_strand_id
1 'polypeptide(L)'
;MKIAIKKALMAALLVSALGTSFVFSAKVKYDVNGNKTSFWKELLLGKQKYVEYDDVNLYTNTVFQQQKDRDSTMIYNPMTKEGGVSTYFETMYFNFVFNEENRKLIIDGVNSYLDDFTNKRLIHSTNKSTKMYGTGKCFAEFGTVKIMMNHEAKTTFKVGYRFVKKSPYFVISVQGAKDQAENQSTYTVKDFPTVTMYFTRAQAKDFAEKLNQDQLDVLQKEYDERIFNQQNVVIQEKEEYASEKDAYEEQ
;
A
#
# COMPACT_ATOMS: atom_id res chain seq x y z
N MET A 1 -59.34 -2.40 -17.40
CA MET A 1 -58.68 -2.75 -16.12
C MET A 1 -57.17 -2.56 -16.33
N LYS A 2 -56.60 -1.38 -16.02
CA LYS A 2 -55.56 -1.16 -14.97
C LYS A 2 -54.65 -2.41 -14.80
N ILE A 3 -53.33 -2.36 -14.99
CA ILE A 3 -52.35 -1.57 -14.23
C ILE A 3 -51.09 -1.31 -15.09
N ALA A 4 -50.54 -0.10 -14.94
CA ALA A 4 -49.27 0.36 -15.50
C ALA A 4 -48.09 -0.02 -14.61
N ILE A 5 -46.91 -0.27 -15.21
CA ILE A 5 -45.62 0.00 -14.56
C ILE A 5 -44.74 0.77 -15.56
N LYS A 6 -44.72 2.09 -15.39
CA LYS A 6 -43.63 2.98 -15.77
C LYS A 6 -42.47 2.73 -14.79
N LYS A 7 -41.24 2.63 -15.30
CA LYS A 7 -39.96 3.11 -14.72
C LYS A 7 -38.91 2.93 -15.84
N ALA A 8 -38.65 3.95 -16.65
CA ALA A 8 -37.66 5.00 -16.39
C ALA A 8 -36.28 4.43 -16.03
N LEU A 9 -35.40 4.33 -17.02
CA LEU A 9 -34.15 5.11 -17.01
C LEU A 9 -33.49 5.05 -18.39
N MET A 10 -33.65 6.14 -19.14
CA MET A 10 -32.73 6.54 -20.19
C MET A 10 -31.92 7.68 -19.60
N ALA A 11 -30.63 7.44 -19.35
CA ALA A 11 -29.59 8.45 -19.13
C ALA A 11 -28.25 7.73 -19.34
N ALA A 12 -27.70 7.81 -20.56
CA ALA A 12 -26.51 8.61 -20.86
C ALA A 12 -25.31 8.12 -20.03
N LEU A 13 -24.43 7.24 -20.53
CA LEU A 13 -23.55 7.43 -21.70
C LEU A 13 -22.88 8.82 -21.66
N LEU A 14 -22.02 9.03 -20.65
CA LEU A 14 -20.93 10.01 -20.67
C LEU A 14 -20.02 9.84 -19.43
N VAL A 15 -18.99 9.01 -19.57
CA VAL A 15 -17.67 9.32 -18.98
C VAL A 15 -16.63 8.94 -20.02
N SER A 16 -16.44 9.82 -21.00
CA SER A 16 -15.20 9.87 -21.76
C SER A 16 -14.23 10.76 -20.98
N ALA A 17 -13.30 10.14 -20.26
CA ALA A 17 -12.01 10.74 -19.95
C ALA A 17 -10.98 9.61 -19.94
N LEU A 18 -10.00 9.73 -20.82
CA LEU A 18 -8.87 8.84 -20.99
C LEU A 18 -8.20 8.53 -19.64
N GLY A 19 -8.36 7.30 -19.18
CA GLY A 19 -7.50 6.68 -18.18
C GLY A 19 -7.46 5.22 -18.55
N THR A 20 -6.34 4.74 -19.06
CA THR A 20 -6.04 3.31 -19.02
C THR A 20 -6.09 2.91 -17.55
N SER A 21 -7.20 2.34 -17.08
CA SER A 21 -7.27 1.67 -15.79
C SER A 21 -6.34 0.47 -15.89
N PHE A 22 -5.06 0.65 -15.59
CA PHE A 22 -4.21 -0.47 -15.30
C PHE A 22 -4.83 -1.15 -14.09
N VAL A 23 -5.32 -2.37 -14.31
CA VAL A 23 -5.78 -3.24 -13.23
C VAL A 23 -4.53 -3.95 -12.74
N PHE A 24 -4.05 -3.59 -11.56
CA PHE A 24 -2.89 -4.25 -10.99
C PHE A 24 -3.28 -5.62 -10.44
N SER A 25 -2.50 -6.63 -10.76
CA SER A 25 -2.55 -7.95 -10.14
C SER A 25 -1.38 -8.12 -9.18
N ALA A 26 -1.49 -9.04 -8.22
CA ALA A 26 -0.34 -9.42 -7.40
C ALA A 26 0.87 -9.77 -8.29
N LYS A 27 2.06 -9.28 -7.91
CA LYS A 27 3.30 -9.63 -8.59
C LYS A 27 3.58 -11.12 -8.47
N VAL A 28 4.04 -11.72 -9.57
CA VAL A 28 4.48 -13.12 -9.58
C VAL A 28 5.80 -13.22 -8.83
N LYS A 29 5.86 -14.10 -7.83
CA LYS A 29 7.10 -14.43 -7.12
C LYS A 29 7.75 -15.67 -7.70
N TYR A 30 9.06 -15.75 -7.53
CA TYR A 30 9.86 -16.91 -7.88
C TYR A 30 10.64 -17.36 -6.64
N ASP A 31 10.70 -18.67 -6.39
CA ASP A 31 11.57 -19.22 -5.35
C ASP A 31 13.05 -19.15 -5.76
N VAL A 32 13.93 -19.57 -4.85
CA VAL A 32 15.38 -19.65 -5.07
C VAL A 32 15.77 -20.59 -6.23
N ASN A 33 14.87 -21.43 -6.70
CA ASN A 33 15.05 -22.37 -7.80
C ASN A 33 14.39 -21.87 -9.11
N GLY A 34 13.82 -20.67 -9.12
CA GLY A 34 13.14 -20.09 -10.28
C GLY A 34 11.72 -20.64 -10.52
N ASN A 35 11.13 -21.39 -9.59
CA ASN A 35 9.74 -21.83 -9.70
C ASN A 35 8.81 -20.69 -9.31
N LYS A 36 7.71 -20.52 -10.06
CA LYS A 36 6.66 -19.57 -9.69
C LYS A 36 6.07 -19.95 -8.34
N THR A 37 6.20 -19.08 -7.35
CA THR A 37 5.48 -19.20 -6.08
C THR A 37 4.28 -18.27 -6.09
N SER A 38 3.17 -18.76 -5.56
CA SER A 38 1.96 -17.94 -5.42
C SER A 38 2.09 -17.10 -4.16
N PHE A 39 2.19 -15.78 -4.34
CA PHE A 39 2.10 -14.80 -3.26
C PHE A 39 0.91 -15.12 -2.33
N TRP A 40 -0.25 -15.42 -2.93
CA TRP A 40 -1.47 -15.75 -2.20
C TRP A 40 -1.33 -17.00 -1.34
N LYS A 41 -0.59 -18.02 -1.79
CA LYS A 41 -0.33 -19.21 -0.99
C LYS A 41 0.50 -18.88 0.25
N GLU A 42 1.51 -18.02 0.12
CA GLU A 42 2.34 -17.59 1.26
C GLU A 42 1.55 -16.72 2.24
N LEU A 43 0.69 -15.83 1.74
CA LEU A 43 -0.21 -15.01 2.55
C LEU A 43 -1.19 -15.88 3.37
N LEU A 44 -1.85 -16.85 2.72
CA LEU A 44 -2.83 -17.73 3.36
C LEU A 44 -2.20 -18.67 4.40
N LEU A 45 -0.92 -19.02 4.21
CA LEU A 45 -0.13 -19.77 5.18
C LEU A 45 0.46 -18.88 6.29
N GLY A 46 0.15 -17.59 6.32
CA GLY A 46 0.68 -16.62 7.29
C GLY A 46 2.18 -16.35 7.14
N LYS A 47 2.81 -16.80 6.05
CA LYS A 47 4.24 -16.62 5.77
C LYS A 47 4.56 -15.23 5.23
N GLN A 48 3.54 -14.50 4.79
CA GLN A 48 3.66 -13.13 4.33
C GLN A 48 2.43 -12.31 4.75
N LYS A 49 2.61 -11.02 5.00
CA LYS A 49 1.54 -10.11 5.41
C LYS A 49 0.98 -9.22 4.28
N TYR A 50 1.79 -8.95 3.24
CA TYR A 50 1.45 -7.96 2.21
C TYR A 50 1.57 -8.48 0.79
N VAL A 51 0.55 -8.22 -0.01
CA VAL A 51 0.53 -8.33 -1.48
C VAL A 51 1.42 -7.24 -2.05
N GLU A 52 2.45 -7.62 -2.80
CA GLU A 52 3.20 -6.70 -3.64
C GLU A 52 2.52 -6.63 -5.01
N TYR A 53 2.16 -5.44 -5.50
CA TYR A 53 1.34 -5.31 -6.72
C TYR A 53 1.89 -4.36 -7.79
N ASP A 54 2.81 -3.45 -7.44
CA ASP A 54 3.44 -2.57 -8.44
C ASP A 54 4.78 -2.01 -7.95
N ASP A 55 5.61 -1.49 -8.85
CA ASP A 55 6.81 -0.72 -8.52
C ASP A 55 6.49 0.78 -8.42
N VAL A 56 7.23 1.45 -7.55
CA VAL A 56 7.22 2.92 -7.44
C VAL A 56 8.64 3.43 -7.24
N ASN A 57 8.98 4.45 -8.01
CA ASN A 57 10.26 5.14 -7.88
C ASN A 57 10.07 6.40 -7.03
N LEU A 58 10.88 6.52 -5.99
CA LEU A 58 10.88 7.67 -5.08
C LEU A 58 12.30 7.97 -4.63
N TYR A 59 12.53 9.17 -4.11
CA TYR A 59 13.77 9.47 -3.40
C TYR A 59 13.53 9.44 -1.91
N THR A 60 14.47 8.93 -1.13
CA THR A 60 14.46 9.12 0.32
C THR A 60 15.51 10.15 0.73
N ASN A 61 15.32 10.81 1.87
CA ASN A 61 16.44 11.49 2.53
C ASN A 61 17.55 10.47 2.87
N THR A 62 18.72 11.01 3.13
CA THR A 62 19.82 10.32 3.81
C THR A 62 20.04 10.99 5.16
N VAL A 63 20.85 10.39 6.03
CA VAL A 63 21.33 11.01 7.27
C VAL A 63 22.01 12.36 7.00
N PHE A 64 22.63 12.52 5.83
CA PHE A 64 23.23 13.77 5.36
C PHE A 64 22.28 14.67 4.54
N GLN A 65 20.96 14.42 4.59
CA GLN A 65 19.91 15.18 3.88
C GLN A 65 20.06 15.22 2.35
N GLN A 66 20.89 14.37 1.76
CA GLN A 66 20.93 14.14 0.33
C GLN A 66 19.78 13.23 -0.10
N GLN A 67 19.30 13.39 -1.32
CA GLN A 67 18.28 12.52 -1.91
C GLN A 67 18.95 11.31 -2.55
N LYS A 68 18.47 10.10 -2.25
CA LYS A 68 18.90 8.87 -2.91
C LYS A 68 17.72 8.20 -3.58
N ASP A 69 17.90 7.84 -4.85
CA ASP A 69 16.87 7.13 -5.63
C ASP A 69 16.65 5.73 -5.05
N ARG A 70 15.40 5.29 -5.03
CA ARG A 70 14.96 4.03 -4.43
C ARG A 70 13.91 3.37 -5.31
N ASP A 71 14.24 2.17 -5.75
CA ASP A 71 13.25 1.20 -6.22
C ASP A 71 12.44 0.73 -5.01
N SER A 72 11.18 1.10 -4.99
CA SER A 72 10.24 0.78 -3.92
C SER A 72 9.06 0.00 -4.50
N THR A 73 8.30 -0.67 -3.65
CA THR A 73 7.22 -1.55 -4.10
C THR A 73 5.92 -1.18 -3.40
N MET A 74 4.84 -1.07 -4.17
CA MET A 74 3.51 -0.89 -3.63
C MET A 74 3.04 -2.17 -2.94
N ILE A 75 2.50 -2.01 -1.73
CA ILE A 75 2.08 -3.12 -0.87
C ILE A 75 0.64 -2.96 -0.39
N TYR A 76 -0.07 -4.07 -0.20
CA TYR A 76 -1.43 -4.13 0.31
C TYR A 76 -1.61 -5.29 1.31
N ASN A 77 -2.20 -5.02 2.47
CA ASN A 77 -2.58 -6.02 3.46
C ASN A 77 -4.09 -6.27 3.37
N PRO A 78 -4.54 -7.40 2.80
CA PRO A 78 -5.97 -7.70 2.65
C PRO A 78 -6.65 -8.07 3.98
N MET A 79 -5.90 -8.37 5.04
CA MET A 79 -6.47 -8.62 6.37
C MET A 79 -6.87 -7.31 7.05
N THR A 80 -6.02 -6.28 6.96
CA THR A 80 -6.28 -4.96 7.58
C THR A 80 -6.88 -3.95 6.62
N LYS A 81 -6.92 -4.26 5.31
CA LYS A 81 -7.32 -3.37 4.21
C LYS A 81 -6.46 -2.11 4.10
N GLU A 82 -5.21 -2.22 4.54
CA GLU A 82 -4.24 -1.13 4.51
C GLU A 82 -3.30 -1.27 3.32
N GLY A 83 -2.99 -0.15 2.67
CA GLY A 83 -2.14 -0.09 1.50
C GLY A 83 -1.05 0.95 1.68
N GLY A 84 0.06 0.79 0.99
CA GLY A 84 1.19 1.70 1.12
C GLY A 84 2.40 1.27 0.32
N VAL A 85 3.58 1.49 0.88
CA VAL A 85 4.86 1.33 0.17
C VAL A 85 5.88 0.60 1.03
N SER A 86 6.60 -0.33 0.41
CA SER A 86 7.81 -0.96 0.92
C SER A 86 9.02 -0.28 0.30
N THR A 87 9.93 0.25 1.13
CA THR A 87 11.11 0.99 0.68
C THR A 87 12.32 0.68 1.54
N TYR A 88 13.51 0.77 0.94
CA TYR A 88 14.77 0.71 1.66
C TYR A 88 15.28 2.11 2.01
N PHE A 89 15.56 2.35 3.29
CA PHE A 89 16.10 3.60 3.80
C PHE A 89 17.35 3.33 4.63
N GLU A 90 18.46 3.95 4.23
CA GLU A 90 19.80 3.75 4.80
C GLU A 90 20.19 2.26 4.88
N THR A 91 20.00 1.64 6.04
CA THR A 91 20.37 0.26 6.35
C THR A 91 19.16 -0.64 6.64
N MET A 92 17.94 -0.13 6.48
CA MET A 92 16.71 -0.78 6.93
C MET A 92 15.62 -0.76 5.85
N TYR A 93 14.84 -1.82 5.83
CA TYR A 93 13.59 -1.92 5.08
C TYR A 93 12.45 -1.40 5.93
N PHE A 94 11.51 -0.73 5.27
CA PHE A 94 10.30 -0.18 5.86
C PHE A 94 9.09 -0.58 5.03
N ASN A 95 8.02 -0.99 5.69
CA ASN A 95 6.67 -1.04 5.14
C ASN A 95 5.90 0.10 5.81
N PHE A 96 5.56 1.13 5.05
CA PHE A 96 4.66 2.19 5.52
C PHE A 96 3.28 1.95 4.94
N VAL A 97 2.32 1.65 5.80
CA VAL A 97 0.94 1.37 5.38
C VAL A 97 -0.06 2.31 6.02
N PHE A 98 -1.09 2.60 5.24
CA PHE A 98 -2.10 3.61 5.51
C PHE A 98 -3.48 2.97 5.33
N ASN A 99 -4.41 3.29 6.21
CA ASN A 99 -5.83 2.99 6.00
C ASN A 99 -6.42 3.87 4.87
N GLU A 100 -7.66 3.60 4.48
CA GLU A 100 -8.34 4.30 3.38
C GLU A 100 -8.36 5.83 3.55
N GLU A 101 -8.74 6.32 4.74
CA GLU A 101 -8.77 7.76 5.03
C GLU A 101 -7.39 8.40 4.85
N ASN A 102 -6.34 7.76 5.35
CA ASN A 102 -4.98 8.27 5.24
C ASN A 102 -4.43 8.19 3.81
N ARG A 103 -4.79 7.17 3.03
CA ARG A 103 -4.47 7.11 1.59
C ARG A 103 -5.16 8.25 0.84
N LYS A 104 -6.44 8.51 1.13
CA LYS A 104 -7.18 9.64 0.56
C LYS A 104 -6.51 10.98 0.90
N LEU A 105 -6.05 11.16 2.14
CA LEU A 105 -5.30 12.35 2.55
C LEU A 105 -4.01 12.53 1.73
N ILE A 106 -3.30 11.45 1.39
CA ILE A 106 -2.13 11.50 0.51
C ILE A 106 -2.54 11.92 -0.91
N ILE A 107 -3.57 11.29 -1.48
CA ILE A 107 -4.07 11.58 -2.83
C ILE A 107 -4.51 13.04 -2.94
N ASP A 108 -5.28 13.53 -1.96
CA ASP A 108 -5.74 14.93 -1.92
C ASP A 108 -4.55 15.91 -1.74
N GLY A 109 -3.53 15.51 -0.99
CA GLY A 109 -2.27 16.23 -0.86
C GLY A 109 -1.50 16.32 -2.19
N VAL A 110 -1.44 15.24 -2.97
CA VAL A 110 -0.85 15.23 -4.32
C VAL A 110 -1.61 16.16 -5.25
N ASN A 111 -2.94 16.08 -5.26
CA ASN A 111 -3.78 16.96 -6.08
C ASN A 111 -3.57 18.43 -5.73
N SER A 112 -3.52 18.76 -4.44
CA SER A 112 -3.23 20.11 -3.95
C SER A 112 -1.84 20.60 -4.36
N TYR A 113 -0.83 19.72 -4.33
CA TYR A 113 0.52 20.03 -4.80
C TYR A 113 0.57 20.30 -6.30
N LEU A 114 -0.08 19.47 -7.11
CA LEU A 114 -0.12 19.63 -8.56
C LEU A 114 -0.87 20.92 -8.96
N ASP A 115 -1.94 21.25 -8.25
CA ASP A 115 -2.70 22.49 -8.45
C ASP A 115 -1.87 23.72 -8.04
N ASP A 116 -1.21 23.70 -6.88
CA ASP A 116 -0.31 24.78 -6.45
C ASP A 116 0.88 24.95 -7.43
N PHE A 117 1.40 23.85 -7.98
CA PHE A 117 2.45 23.91 -9.00
C PHE A 117 1.95 24.58 -10.29
N THR A 118 0.82 24.10 -10.81
CA THR A 118 0.25 24.56 -12.09
C THR A 118 -0.10 26.04 -12.05
N ASN A 119 -0.64 26.50 -10.93
CA ASN A 119 -1.02 27.89 -10.71
C ASN A 119 0.11 28.76 -10.12
N LYS A 120 1.35 28.27 -10.08
CA LYS A 120 2.53 28.99 -9.59
C LYS A 120 2.38 29.53 -8.15
N ARG A 121 1.65 28.80 -7.29
CA ARG A 121 1.43 29.15 -5.87
C ARG A 121 2.44 28.50 -4.92
N LEU A 122 3.35 27.67 -5.44
CA LEU A 122 4.47 27.16 -4.67
C LEU A 122 5.42 28.30 -4.31
N ILE A 123 5.68 28.47 -3.01
CA ILE A 123 6.55 29.53 -2.50
C ILE A 123 7.93 28.94 -2.27
N HIS A 124 8.93 29.55 -2.88
CA HIS A 124 10.34 29.26 -2.64
C HIS A 124 11.01 30.52 -2.08
N SER A 125 11.09 30.64 -0.77
CA SER A 125 11.89 31.66 -0.10
C SER A 125 12.73 31.06 1.02
N THR A 126 13.75 31.79 1.48
CA THR A 126 14.63 31.41 2.60
C THR A 126 13.85 31.00 3.85
N ASN A 127 12.66 31.56 4.06
CA ASN A 127 11.83 31.31 5.26
C ASN A 127 10.60 30.43 4.99
N LYS A 128 10.23 30.21 3.72
CA LYS A 128 9.03 29.44 3.33
C LYS A 128 9.36 28.64 2.08
N SER A 129 9.95 27.47 2.28
CA SER A 129 10.28 26.49 1.23
C SER A 129 9.53 25.17 1.39
N THR A 130 8.60 25.12 2.36
CA THR A 130 7.81 23.95 2.72
C THR A 130 6.37 24.37 3.05
N LYS A 131 5.39 23.60 2.60
CA LYS A 131 3.97 23.70 3.01
C LYS A 131 3.46 22.31 3.34
N MET A 132 2.62 22.20 4.36
CA MET A 132 1.92 20.97 4.70
C MET A 132 0.48 21.05 4.20
N TYR A 133 0.03 20.00 3.52
CA TYR A 133 -1.36 19.83 3.06
C TYR A 133 -2.20 19.06 4.08
N GLY A 134 -1.58 18.22 4.90
CA GLY A 134 -2.27 17.42 5.91
C GLY A 134 -1.33 16.63 6.79
N THR A 135 -1.86 16.09 7.88
CA THR A 135 -1.20 15.16 8.79
C THR A 135 -2.12 13.98 9.02
N GLY A 136 -1.57 12.77 8.95
CA GLY A 136 -2.31 11.53 9.13
C GLY A 136 -1.56 10.55 10.02
N LYS A 137 -2.11 9.33 10.13
CA LYS A 137 -1.53 8.21 10.90
C LYS A 137 -1.00 7.14 9.95
N CYS A 138 0.11 6.53 10.31
CA CYS A 138 0.77 5.47 9.56
C CYS A 138 1.11 4.32 10.50
N PHE A 139 0.97 3.09 10.02
CA PHE A 139 1.62 1.95 10.63
C PHE A 139 2.93 1.68 9.88
N ALA A 140 4.00 1.45 10.63
CA ALA A 140 5.32 1.18 10.10
C ALA A 140 5.78 -0.19 10.59
N GLU A 141 6.18 -1.07 9.68
CA GLU A 141 7.00 -2.22 10.03
C GLU A 141 8.41 -1.99 9.51
N PHE A 142 9.41 -2.44 10.25
CA PHE A 142 10.80 -2.20 9.87
C PHE A 142 11.75 -3.31 10.32
N GLY A 143 12.90 -3.37 9.67
CA GLY A 143 13.94 -4.34 9.98
C GLY A 143 15.14 -4.20 9.05
N THR A 144 16.27 -4.77 9.43
CA THR A 144 17.49 -4.74 8.60
C THR A 144 17.41 -5.68 7.40
N VAL A 145 16.56 -6.70 7.47
CA VAL A 145 16.31 -7.68 6.41
C VAL A 145 14.81 -7.84 6.20
N LYS A 146 14.35 -7.80 4.94
CA LYS A 146 12.92 -7.84 4.57
C LYS A 146 12.17 -9.06 5.14
N ILE A 147 12.80 -10.24 5.18
CA ILE A 147 12.23 -11.46 5.75
C ILE A 147 12.20 -11.49 7.28
N MET A 148 12.89 -10.55 7.94
CA MET A 148 12.99 -10.44 9.40
C MET A 148 12.49 -9.07 9.89
N MET A 149 11.50 -8.48 9.21
CA MET A 149 10.82 -7.27 9.68
C MET A 149 9.92 -7.62 10.86
N ASN A 150 10.50 -7.59 12.06
CA ASN A 150 9.86 -7.96 13.32
C ASN A 150 9.58 -6.75 14.24
N HIS A 151 9.92 -5.54 13.79
CA HIS A 151 9.64 -4.32 14.53
C HIS A 151 8.43 -3.59 13.95
N GLU A 152 7.64 -2.97 14.82
CA GLU A 152 6.38 -2.35 14.46
C GLU A 152 6.19 -1.03 15.20
N ALA A 153 5.57 -0.04 14.57
CA ALA A 153 5.27 1.24 15.20
C ALA A 153 4.03 1.91 14.61
N LYS A 154 3.17 2.43 15.47
CA LYS A 154 2.14 3.40 15.11
C LYS A 154 2.72 4.81 15.19
N THR A 155 2.70 5.53 14.08
CA THR A 155 3.28 6.87 13.97
C THR A 155 2.37 7.83 13.19
N THR A 156 2.83 9.06 12.99
CA THR A 156 2.17 10.07 12.15
C THR A 156 2.99 10.34 10.91
N PHE A 157 2.32 10.80 9.86
CA PHE A 157 2.98 11.30 8.65
C PHE A 157 2.43 12.66 8.28
N LYS A 158 3.24 13.44 7.55
CA LYS A 158 2.83 14.72 6.97
C LYS A 158 2.98 14.68 5.46
N VAL A 159 2.02 15.26 4.76
CA VAL A 159 2.07 15.43 3.30
C VAL A 159 2.24 16.89 2.94
N GLY A 160 3.00 17.19 1.89
CA GLY A 160 3.36 18.55 1.56
C GLY A 160 4.19 18.70 0.32
N TYR A 161 4.84 19.85 0.20
CA TYR A 161 5.97 20.02 -0.70
C TYR A 161 7.19 20.54 0.05
N ARG A 162 8.37 20.26 -0.50
CA ARG A 162 9.63 20.89 -0.12
C ARG A 162 10.42 21.24 -1.38
N PHE A 163 11.03 22.43 -1.38
CA PHE A 163 12.05 22.74 -2.39
C PHE A 163 13.38 22.13 -1.98
N VAL A 164 13.99 21.37 -2.89
CA VAL A 164 15.38 20.92 -2.79
C VAL A 164 16.18 21.65 -3.85
N LYS A 165 17.11 22.50 -3.40
CA LYS A 165 17.77 23.53 -4.21
C LYS A 165 16.73 24.48 -4.83
N LYS A 166 16.34 24.27 -6.09
CA LYS A 166 15.34 25.09 -6.82
C LYS A 166 14.17 24.26 -7.35
N SER A 167 14.19 22.94 -7.12
CA SER A 167 13.17 22.03 -7.64
C SER A 167 12.17 21.69 -6.53
N PRO A 168 10.86 21.89 -6.74
CA PRO A 168 9.84 21.47 -5.80
C PRO A 168 9.58 19.97 -5.90
N TYR A 169 9.53 19.29 -4.77
CA TYR A 169 9.14 17.90 -4.65
C TYR A 169 7.87 17.80 -3.80
N PHE A 170 6.96 16.90 -4.16
CA PHE A 170 5.96 16.42 -3.22
C PHE A 170 6.68 15.58 -2.16
N VAL A 171 6.26 15.71 -0.90
CA VAL A 171 6.89 14.97 0.20
C VAL A 171 5.87 14.28 1.08
N ILE A 172 6.23 13.07 1.52
CA ILE A 172 5.59 12.34 2.60
C ILE A 172 6.65 12.14 3.68
N SER A 173 6.44 12.75 4.84
CA SER A 173 7.38 12.68 5.98
C SER A 173 6.78 11.84 7.10
N VAL A 174 7.19 10.58 7.20
CA VAL A 174 6.82 9.66 8.27
C VAL A 174 7.69 9.96 9.49
N GLN A 175 7.06 10.34 10.60
CA GLN A 175 7.77 10.68 11.83
C GLN A 175 8.42 9.43 12.43
N GLY A 176 9.67 9.60 12.90
CA GLY A 176 10.36 8.55 13.63
C GLY A 176 9.59 8.15 14.89
N ALA A 177 9.59 6.86 15.21
CA ALA A 177 8.90 6.30 16.35
C ALA A 177 9.69 5.17 16.99
N LYS A 178 9.38 4.89 18.26
CA LYS A 178 9.93 3.75 19.00
C LYS A 178 9.26 2.46 18.54
N ASP A 179 10.01 1.36 18.61
CA ASP A 179 9.47 0.02 18.41
C ASP A 179 8.41 -0.30 19.48
N GLN A 180 7.30 -0.86 19.03
CA GLN A 180 6.10 -1.22 19.79
C GLN A 180 5.76 -2.71 19.65
N ALA A 181 6.59 -3.52 18.98
CA ALA A 181 6.36 -4.95 18.85
C ALA A 181 6.30 -5.63 20.24
N GLU A 182 5.31 -6.51 20.44
CA GLU A 182 5.08 -7.20 21.73
C GLU A 182 6.26 -8.11 22.11
N ASN A 183 6.87 -8.73 21.10
CA ASN A 183 8.08 -9.53 21.24
C ASN A 183 9.29 -8.67 20.88
N GLN A 184 9.61 -7.67 21.72
CA GLN A 184 10.85 -6.91 21.57
C GLN A 184 12.02 -7.88 21.56
N SER A 185 12.55 -8.17 20.37
CA SER A 185 13.73 -9.01 20.26
C SER A 185 14.86 -8.31 21.02
N THR A 186 15.74 -9.09 21.64
CA THR A 186 16.94 -8.58 22.32
C THR A 186 17.89 -7.82 21.38
N TYR A 187 17.58 -7.78 20.07
CA TYR A 187 18.39 -7.20 19.01
C TYR A 187 17.97 -5.75 18.67
N THR A 188 18.57 -4.84 19.45
CA THR A 188 19.20 -3.56 19.07
C THR A 188 18.41 -2.41 18.42
N VAL A 189 17.39 -2.61 17.58
CA VAL A 189 16.66 -1.47 16.94
C VAL A 189 15.52 -1.01 17.85
N LYS A 190 15.71 0.12 18.52
CA LYS A 190 14.75 0.67 19.50
C LYS A 190 13.79 1.71 18.91
N ASP A 191 14.21 2.35 17.84
CA ASP A 191 13.48 3.39 17.13
C ASP A 191 14.00 3.48 15.68
N PHE A 192 13.26 4.24 14.86
CA PHE A 192 13.70 4.62 13.53
C PHE A 192 13.61 6.15 13.36
N PRO A 193 14.48 6.76 12.53
CA PRO A 193 14.48 8.20 12.31
C PRO A 193 13.29 8.64 11.43
N THR A 194 13.06 9.95 11.32
CA THR A 194 12.08 10.47 10.35
C THR A 194 12.50 10.10 8.92
N VAL A 195 11.62 9.40 8.21
CA VAL A 195 11.80 9.04 6.80
C VAL A 195 10.96 9.99 5.94
N THR A 196 11.63 10.72 5.05
CA THR A 196 10.99 11.61 4.07
C THR A 196 11.15 11.01 2.68
N MET A 197 10.01 10.67 2.09
CA MET A 197 9.91 10.27 0.69
C MET A 197 9.64 11.53 -0.14
N TYR A 198 10.42 11.70 -1.21
CA TYR A 198 10.32 12.81 -2.16
C TYR A 198 9.93 12.27 -3.51
N PHE A 199 9.00 12.97 -4.15
CA PHE A 199 8.46 12.61 -5.44
C PHE A 199 8.54 13.80 -6.37
N THR A 200 9.05 13.59 -7.58
CA THR A 200 8.78 14.50 -8.70
C THR A 200 7.28 14.55 -8.98
N ARG A 201 6.81 15.53 -9.76
CA ARG A 201 5.39 15.62 -10.13
C ARG A 201 4.84 14.35 -10.78
N ALA A 202 5.62 13.76 -11.69
CA ALA A 202 5.23 12.53 -12.37
C ALA A 202 5.13 11.36 -11.38
N GLN A 203 6.15 11.18 -10.53
CA GLN A 203 6.15 10.14 -9.49
C GLN A 203 5.03 10.33 -8.47
N ALA A 204 4.72 11.57 -8.08
CA ALA A 204 3.64 11.86 -7.12
C ALA A 204 2.28 11.49 -7.68
N LYS A 205 2.04 11.83 -8.95
CA LYS A 205 0.80 11.47 -9.67
C LYS A 205 0.66 9.95 -9.79
N ASP A 206 1.72 9.28 -10.24
CA ASP A 206 1.79 7.82 -10.37
C ASP A 206 1.55 7.11 -9.03
N PHE A 207 2.18 7.60 -7.96
CA PHE A 207 1.97 7.06 -6.61
C PHE A 207 0.53 7.23 -6.11
N ALA A 208 -0.09 8.40 -6.36
CA ALA A 208 -1.48 8.65 -5.98
C ALA A 208 -2.47 7.75 -6.74
N GLU A 209 -2.22 7.50 -8.03
CA GLU A 209 -3.04 6.58 -8.85
C GLU A 209 -2.98 5.15 -8.29
N LYS A 210 -1.79 4.68 -7.88
CA LYS A 210 -1.58 3.34 -7.31
C LYS A 210 -2.18 3.17 -5.91
N LEU A 211 -2.30 4.25 -5.13
CA LEU A 211 -2.93 4.22 -3.81
C LEU A 211 -4.47 4.27 -3.85
N ASN A 212 -5.07 4.46 -5.01
CA ASN A 212 -6.52 4.62 -5.14
C ASN A 212 -7.27 3.36 -4.68
N GLN A 213 -8.42 3.56 -4.03
CA GLN A 213 -9.24 2.49 -3.49
C GLN A 213 -9.69 1.48 -4.55
N ASP A 214 -10.04 1.96 -5.75
CA ASP A 214 -10.47 1.09 -6.86
C ASP A 214 -9.42 0.01 -7.18
N GLN A 215 -8.13 0.34 -7.05
CA GLN A 215 -7.03 -0.61 -7.27
C GLN A 215 -6.94 -1.66 -6.16
N LEU A 216 -7.15 -1.24 -4.92
CA LEU A 216 -7.07 -2.12 -3.76
C LEU A 216 -8.30 -3.02 -3.65
N ASP A 217 -9.46 -2.57 -4.12
CA ASP A 217 -10.69 -3.38 -4.16
C ASP A 217 -10.56 -4.58 -5.11
N VAL A 218 -9.83 -4.43 -6.22
CA VAL A 218 -9.51 -5.56 -7.10
C VAL A 218 -8.67 -6.60 -6.37
N LEU A 219 -7.62 -6.16 -5.65
CA LEU A 219 -6.76 -7.05 -4.87
C LEU A 219 -7.53 -7.71 -3.72
N GLN A 220 -8.44 -6.98 -3.08
CA GLN A 220 -9.32 -7.51 -2.03
C GLN A 220 -10.26 -8.58 -2.60
N LYS A 221 -10.87 -8.33 -3.76
CA LYS A 221 -11.73 -9.31 -4.41
C LYS A 221 -10.98 -10.59 -4.76
N GLU A 222 -9.77 -10.47 -5.29
CA GLU A 222 -8.91 -11.64 -5.57
C GLU A 222 -8.59 -12.43 -4.29
N TYR A 223 -8.35 -11.75 -3.17
CA TYR A 223 -8.16 -12.39 -1.88
C TYR A 223 -9.41 -13.14 -1.40
N ASP A 224 -10.58 -12.49 -1.44
CA ASP A 224 -11.84 -13.04 -0.97
C ASP A 224 -12.25 -14.30 -1.77
N GLU A 225 -12.09 -14.26 -3.10
CA GLU A 225 -12.35 -15.41 -3.97
C GLU A 225 -11.44 -16.61 -3.62
N ARG A 226 -10.18 -16.37 -3.27
CA ARG A 226 -9.22 -17.43 -2.91
C ARG A 226 -9.52 -18.04 -1.54
N ILE A 227 -9.89 -17.22 -0.56
CA ILE A 227 -10.34 -17.70 0.76
C ILE A 227 -11.57 -18.58 0.61
N PHE A 228 -12.57 -18.10 -0.14
CA PHE A 228 -13.80 -18.85 -0.39
C PHE A 228 -13.52 -20.21 -1.03
N ASN A 229 -12.67 -20.24 -2.07
CA ASN A 229 -12.29 -21.50 -2.73
C ASN A 229 -11.57 -22.47 -1.79
N GLN A 230 -10.66 -22.00 -0.94
CA GLN A 230 -10.00 -22.85 0.06
C GLN A 230 -10.97 -23.43 1.08
N GLN A 231 -11.92 -22.62 1.56
CA GLN A 231 -12.94 -23.10 2.49
C GLN A 231 -13.80 -24.20 1.86
N ASN A 232 -14.18 -24.04 0.59
CA ASN A 232 -14.96 -25.06 -0.13
C ASN A 232 -14.20 -26.37 -0.30
N VAL A 233 -12.89 -26.33 -0.59
CA VAL A 233 -12.05 -27.55 -0.66
C VAL A 233 -12.04 -28.29 0.69
N VAL A 234 -11.84 -27.56 1.79
CA VAL A 234 -11.82 -28.17 3.14
C VAL A 234 -13.19 -28.74 3.52
N ILE A 235 -14.29 -28.12 3.08
CA ILE A 235 -15.65 -28.64 3.31
C ILE A 235 -15.84 -29.95 2.52
N GLN A 236 -15.44 -29.99 1.24
CA GLN A 236 -15.52 -31.20 0.42
C GLN A 236 -14.69 -32.36 0.99
N GLU A 237 -13.45 -32.11 1.41
CA GLU A 237 -12.60 -33.14 2.04
C GLU A 237 -13.21 -33.68 3.34
N LYS A 238 -13.90 -32.84 4.12
CA LYS A 238 -14.59 -33.27 5.34
C LYS A 238 -15.83 -34.11 5.05
N GLU A 239 -16.61 -33.74 4.03
CA GLU A 239 -17.79 -34.49 3.61
C GLU A 239 -17.40 -35.85 3.04
N GLU A 240 -16.32 -35.92 2.25
CA GLU A 240 -15.76 -37.16 1.74
C GLU A 240 -15.30 -38.09 2.88
N TYR A 241 -14.50 -37.56 3.83
CA TYR A 241 -14.05 -38.33 5.00
C TYR A 241 -15.21 -38.82 5.89
N ALA A 242 -16.26 -38.01 6.08
CA ALA A 242 -17.45 -38.42 6.82
C ALA A 242 -18.20 -39.56 6.10
N SER A 243 -18.34 -39.47 4.78
CA SER A 243 -19.01 -40.50 3.96
C SER A 243 -18.24 -41.82 3.92
N GLU A 244 -16.90 -41.77 3.89
CA GLU A 244 -16.07 -42.97 3.98
C GLU A 244 -16.18 -43.62 5.36
N LYS A 245 -16.17 -42.82 6.43
CA LYS A 245 -16.27 -43.32 7.81
C LYS A 245 -17.60 -44.04 8.06
N ASP A 246 -18.71 -43.47 7.59
CA ASP A 246 -20.04 -44.09 7.74
C ASP A 246 -20.14 -45.41 6.96
N ALA A 247 -19.43 -45.55 5.84
CA ALA A 247 -19.38 -46.79 5.05
C ALA A 247 -18.58 -47.94 5.72
N TYR A 248 -17.68 -47.63 6.65
CA TYR A 248 -16.93 -48.64 7.42
C TYR A 248 -17.60 -49.04 8.74
N GLU A 249 -18.53 -48.24 9.27
CA GLU A 249 -19.27 -48.55 10.50
C GLU A 249 -20.53 -49.43 10.24
N GLU A 250 -20.94 -49.62 8.98
CA GLU A 250 -22.05 -50.51 8.57
C GLU A 250 -21.61 -51.93 8.13
N GLN A 251 -20.32 -52.29 8.23
CA GLN A 251 -19.80 -53.65 7.96
C GLN A 251 -19.52 -54.44 9.25
#